data_AF-A0A3D4Q510-F1
#
_entry.id   AF-A0A3D4Q510-F1
#
_cell.length_a   1.000
_cell.length_b   1.000
_cell.length_c   1.000
_cell.angle_alpha   90.00
_cell.angle_beta   90.00
_cell.angle_gamma   90.00
#
_symmetry.space_group_name_H-M   'P 1'
#
loop_
_entity.id
_entity.type
_entity.pdbx_description
1 polymer ?
#
loop_
_entity_poly.entity_id
_entity_poly.type
_entity_poly.pdbx_seq_one_letter_code
_entity_poly.pdbx_strand_id
1 'polypeptide(L)'
;MPNKALYMYLSLTIVAILTLACLQMAFILPEGLLGAGNSIAERNEFIQNNLGLWRLGWFNWMLAALGLLTFCTMLLPFIPKSEWRVLGILLVALGIVPDIGAEVIFAFVIPHSHTIDPTLATMQTLELIAVQLTGTLGNGLYNIGGLLLNVLLLNNQRLPRKLILMGIPGWFFGFVLSIACAMQALDTAKFFTATGMVWSTAWMFALTIKVFPRANQLKVDY
;
A
#
# COMPACT_ATOMS: atom_id res chain seq x y z
N MET A 1 17.89 0.63 -23.46
CA MET A 1 18.25 0.76 -22.03
C MET A 1 17.30 1.74 -21.39
N PRO A 2 16.60 1.41 -20.29
CA PRO A 2 15.67 2.36 -19.69
C PRO A 2 16.44 3.58 -19.16
N ASN A 3 15.94 4.77 -19.49
CA ASN A 3 16.57 6.05 -19.22
C ASN A 3 16.71 6.26 -17.70
N LYS A 4 17.90 6.60 -17.20
CA LYS A 4 18.14 6.93 -15.77
C LYS A 4 17.14 7.98 -15.28
N ALA A 5 16.81 8.95 -16.13
CA ALA A 5 15.83 9.98 -15.82
C ALA A 5 14.43 9.38 -15.60
N LEU A 6 14.04 8.36 -16.38
CA LEU A 6 12.74 7.69 -16.25
C LEU A 6 12.62 7.00 -14.88
N TYR A 7 13.62 6.24 -14.44
CA TYR A 7 13.60 5.60 -13.10
C TYR A 7 13.43 6.64 -11.99
N MET A 8 14.17 7.75 -12.08
CA MET A 8 14.13 8.82 -11.10
C MET A 8 12.76 9.49 -11.04
N TYR A 9 12.23 9.93 -12.19
CA TYR A 9 10.96 10.63 -12.22
C TYR A 9 9.82 9.71 -11.81
N LEU A 10 9.80 8.48 -12.32
CA LEU A 10 8.76 7.51 -11.97
C LEU A 10 8.77 7.20 -10.47
N SER A 11 9.93 6.97 -9.86
CA SER A 11 9.98 6.66 -8.44
C SER A 11 9.68 7.87 -7.55
N LEU A 12 10.07 9.08 -7.94
CA LEU A 12 9.67 10.31 -7.25
C LEU A 12 8.16 10.51 -7.31
N THR A 13 7.53 10.25 -8.47
CA THR A 13 6.07 10.28 -8.61
C THR A 13 5.41 9.26 -7.69
N ILE A 14 5.91 8.03 -7.64
CA ILE A 14 5.38 6.98 -6.74
C ILE A 14 5.48 7.43 -5.27
N VAL A 15 6.64 7.95 -4.85
CA VAL A 15 6.85 8.45 -3.48
C VAL A 15 5.90 9.62 -3.17
N ALA A 16 5.68 10.52 -4.12
CA ALA A 16 4.75 11.63 -3.95
C ALA A 16 3.29 11.15 -3.78
N ILE A 17 2.85 10.20 -4.61
CA ILE A 17 1.52 9.59 -4.52
C ILE A 17 1.32 8.90 -3.17
N LEU A 18 2.30 8.10 -2.72
CA LEU A 18 2.28 7.44 -1.42
C LEU A 18 2.23 8.44 -0.27
N THR A 19 3.05 9.49 -0.33
CA THR A 19 3.06 10.56 0.67
C THR A 19 1.69 11.23 0.75
N LEU A 20 1.09 11.54 -0.40
CA LEU A 20 -0.25 12.11 -0.44
C LEU A 20 -1.30 11.15 0.14
N ALA A 21 -1.21 9.85 -0.16
CA ALA A 21 -2.13 8.84 0.36
C ALA A 21 -2.04 8.74 1.89
N CYS A 22 -0.82 8.82 2.44
CA CYS A 22 -0.58 8.89 3.88
C CYS A 22 -1.25 10.12 4.50
N LEU A 23 -1.08 11.30 3.89
CA LEU A 23 -1.69 12.53 4.38
C LEU A 23 -3.22 12.46 4.34
N GLN A 24 -3.79 11.93 3.27
CA GLN A 24 -5.24 11.75 3.16
C GLN A 24 -5.78 10.75 4.18
N MET A 25 -5.07 9.65 4.42
CA MET A 25 -5.43 8.69 5.47
C MET A 25 -5.33 9.28 6.88
N ALA A 26 -4.39 10.20 7.11
CA ALA A 26 -4.21 10.85 8.41
C ALA A 26 -5.23 11.98 8.67
N PHE A 27 -5.69 12.69 7.64
CA PHE A 27 -6.43 13.95 7.81
C PHE A 27 -7.79 14.03 7.12
N ILE A 28 -8.06 13.19 6.11
CA ILE A 28 -9.28 13.26 5.30
C ILE A 28 -10.19 12.06 5.55
N LEU A 29 -9.63 10.86 5.56
CA LEU A 29 -10.40 9.62 5.68
C LEU A 29 -10.75 9.16 7.12
N PRO A 30 -10.04 9.54 8.22
CA PRO A 30 -10.21 8.89 9.52
C PRO A 30 -11.65 8.77 10.00
N GLU A 31 -12.43 9.84 9.91
CA GLU A 31 -13.77 9.94 10.49
C GLU A 31 -14.81 9.06 9.80
N GLY A 32 -14.56 8.68 8.53
CA GLY A 32 -15.43 7.79 7.77
C GLY A 32 -15.10 6.30 7.91
N LEU A 33 -14.09 5.93 8.71
CA LEU A 33 -13.60 4.54 8.81
C LEU A 33 -14.11 3.83 10.07
N LEU A 34 -14.29 2.50 9.99
CA LEU A 34 -14.73 1.62 11.08
C LEU A 34 -13.96 1.79 12.40
N GLY A 35 -12.69 2.20 12.35
CA GLY A 35 -11.86 2.37 13.54
C GLY A 35 -12.03 3.72 14.24
N ALA A 36 -12.76 4.68 13.69
CA ALA A 36 -12.84 6.07 14.20
C ALA A 36 -13.43 6.20 15.62
N GLY A 37 -14.18 5.20 16.08
CA GLY A 37 -14.99 5.30 17.30
C GLY A 37 -16.38 5.90 17.05
N ASN A 38 -16.63 6.41 15.84
CA ASN A 38 -17.91 6.94 15.39
C ASN A 38 -18.94 5.82 15.17
N SER A 39 -20.21 6.12 15.42
CA SER A 39 -21.35 5.29 15.01
C SER A 39 -21.44 5.20 13.48
N ILE A 40 -22.18 4.19 12.99
CA ILE A 40 -22.37 4.02 11.55
C ILE A 40 -23.10 5.22 10.89
N ALA A 41 -24.02 5.84 11.63
CA ALA A 41 -24.74 7.03 11.17
C ALA A 41 -23.78 8.22 11.00
N GLU A 42 -22.92 8.47 11.98
CA GLU A 42 -21.92 9.55 11.95
C GLU A 42 -20.91 9.32 10.81
N ARG A 43 -20.45 8.08 10.60
CA ARG A 43 -19.56 7.76 9.46
C ARG A 43 -20.24 8.01 8.12
N ASN A 44 -21.48 7.56 7.95
CA ASN A 44 -22.23 7.81 6.72
C ASN A 44 -22.42 9.30 6.48
N GLU A 45 -22.83 10.06 7.51
CA GLU A 45 -22.96 11.51 7.43
C GLU A 45 -21.65 12.18 7.02
N PHE A 46 -20.53 11.80 7.63
CA PHE A 46 -19.21 12.30 7.25
C PHE A 46 -18.89 12.02 5.78
N ILE A 47 -19.13 10.79 5.31
CA ILE A 47 -18.89 10.40 3.91
C ILE A 47 -19.75 11.23 2.96
N GLN A 48 -21.04 11.43 3.26
CA GLN A 48 -21.93 12.23 2.41
C GLN A 48 -21.49 13.69 2.35
N ASN A 49 -21.14 14.28 3.50
CA ASN A 49 -20.70 15.67 3.59
C ASN A 49 -19.32 15.92 2.94
N ASN A 50 -18.50 14.88 2.76
CA ASN A 50 -17.14 14.98 2.22
C ASN A 50 -16.92 14.12 0.97
N LEU A 51 -17.99 13.79 0.23
CA LEU A 51 -17.99 12.76 -0.80
C LEU A 51 -16.89 12.92 -1.87
N GLY A 52 -16.63 14.16 -2.30
CA GLY A 52 -15.57 14.46 -3.27
C GLY A 52 -14.18 14.12 -2.73
N LEU A 53 -13.86 14.57 -1.52
CA LEU A 53 -12.58 14.30 -0.87
C LEU A 53 -12.43 12.82 -0.50
N TRP A 54 -13.51 12.19 -0.06
CA TRP A 54 -13.55 10.75 0.21
C TRP A 54 -13.16 9.94 -1.02
N ARG A 55 -13.82 10.18 -2.17
CA ARG A 55 -13.52 9.52 -3.45
C ARG A 55 -12.09 9.77 -3.91
N LEU A 56 -11.62 11.02 -3.82
CA LEU A 56 -10.24 11.38 -4.20
C LEU A 56 -9.20 10.71 -3.29
N GLY A 57 -9.50 10.55 -2.00
CA GLY A 57 -8.66 9.81 -1.06
C GLY A 57 -8.47 8.37 -1.52
N TRP A 58 -9.55 7.63 -1.70
CA TRP A 58 -9.49 6.24 -2.15
C TRP A 58 -8.91 6.07 -3.56
N PHE A 59 -9.17 7.00 -4.46
CA PHE A 59 -8.54 7.00 -5.77
C PHE A 59 -7.01 7.11 -5.68
N ASN A 60 -6.52 7.99 -4.81
CA ASN A 60 -5.09 8.12 -4.59
C ASN A 60 -4.50 6.88 -3.87
N TRP A 61 -5.27 6.20 -3.03
CA TRP A 61 -4.91 4.89 -2.47
C TRP A 61 -4.77 3.81 -3.55
N MET A 62 -5.68 3.75 -4.51
CA MET A 62 -5.54 2.85 -5.68
C MET A 62 -4.27 3.17 -6.49
N LEU A 63 -3.98 4.46 -6.71
CA LEU A 63 -2.73 4.87 -7.37
C LEU A 63 -1.49 4.49 -6.55
N ALA A 64 -1.55 4.58 -5.22
CA ALA A 64 -0.47 4.18 -4.33
C ALA A 64 -0.21 2.66 -4.40
N ALA A 65 -1.26 1.83 -4.43
CA ALA A 65 -1.16 0.38 -4.60
C ALA A 65 -0.51 0.01 -5.95
N LEU A 66 -0.94 0.65 -7.04
CA LEU A 66 -0.30 0.49 -8.36
C LEU A 66 1.14 1.02 -8.38
N GLY A 67 1.40 2.10 -7.65
CA GLY A 67 2.74 2.66 -7.44
C GLY A 67 3.67 1.69 -6.72
N LEU A 68 3.17 0.99 -5.69
CA LEU A 68 3.91 -0.06 -4.97
C LEU A 68 4.30 -1.20 -5.92
N LEU A 69 3.35 -1.74 -6.68
CA LEU A 69 3.63 -2.77 -7.68
C LEU A 69 4.68 -2.29 -8.68
N THR A 70 4.51 -1.08 -9.21
CA THR A 70 5.46 -0.47 -10.14
C THR A 70 6.85 -0.36 -9.51
N PHE A 71 6.95 0.10 -8.28
CA PHE A 71 8.23 0.18 -7.56
C PHE A 71 8.87 -1.20 -7.37
N CYS A 72 8.09 -2.22 -6.99
CA CYS A 72 8.57 -3.60 -6.91
C CYS A 72 9.08 -4.11 -8.27
N THR A 73 8.40 -3.80 -9.38
CA THR A 73 8.90 -4.15 -10.73
C THR A 73 10.20 -3.43 -11.08
N MET A 74 10.35 -2.16 -10.66
CA MET A 74 11.57 -1.38 -10.86
C MET A 74 12.76 -1.94 -10.08
N LEU A 75 12.52 -2.69 -9.00
CA LEU A 75 13.56 -3.38 -8.23
C LEU A 75 14.07 -4.66 -8.89
N LEU A 76 13.30 -5.29 -9.79
CA LEU A 76 13.65 -6.59 -10.39
C LEU A 76 15.02 -6.64 -11.08
N PRO A 77 15.48 -5.60 -11.81
CA PRO A 77 16.82 -5.59 -12.42
C PRO A 77 17.98 -5.59 -11.41
N PHE A 78 17.69 -5.35 -10.13
CA PHE A 78 18.67 -5.40 -9.04
C PHE A 78 18.64 -6.72 -8.28
N ILE A 79 17.74 -7.64 -8.66
CA ILE A 79 17.54 -8.94 -8.04
C ILE A 79 17.97 -10.03 -9.05
N PRO A 80 18.90 -10.94 -8.67
CA PRO A 80 19.28 -12.08 -9.52
C PRO A 80 18.06 -12.89 -9.99
N LYS A 81 18.12 -13.42 -11.22
CA LYS A 81 17.04 -14.25 -11.76
C LYS A 81 16.86 -15.49 -10.88
N SER A 82 15.62 -15.72 -10.45
CA SER A 82 15.22 -16.88 -9.67
C SER A 82 13.70 -17.03 -9.71
N GLU A 83 13.20 -18.23 -9.45
CA GLU A 83 11.76 -18.48 -9.29
C GLU A 83 11.19 -17.68 -8.12
N TRP A 84 11.96 -17.49 -7.04
CA TRP A 84 11.60 -16.66 -5.90
C TRP A 84 11.35 -15.20 -6.26
N ARG A 85 12.11 -14.65 -7.23
CA ARG A 85 11.86 -13.31 -7.76
C ARG A 85 10.50 -13.22 -8.47
N VAL A 86 10.15 -14.26 -9.24
CA VAL A 86 8.87 -14.35 -9.94
C VAL A 86 7.73 -14.50 -8.94
N LEU A 87 7.87 -15.39 -7.96
CA LEU A 87 6.90 -15.55 -6.87
C LEU A 87 6.69 -14.23 -6.11
N GLY A 88 7.76 -13.53 -5.76
CA GLY A 88 7.67 -12.25 -5.04
C GLY A 88 6.84 -11.21 -5.78
N ILE A 89 7.08 -11.02 -7.09
CA ILE A 89 6.29 -10.05 -7.86
C ILE A 89 4.85 -10.52 -8.12
N LEU A 90 4.64 -11.82 -8.29
CA LEU A 90 3.29 -12.39 -8.42
C LEU A 90 2.47 -12.18 -7.15
N LEU A 91 3.06 -12.38 -5.96
CA LEU A 91 2.39 -12.13 -4.68
C LEU A 91 2.02 -10.65 -4.52
N VAL A 92 2.92 -9.73 -4.89
CA VAL A 92 2.60 -8.29 -4.92
C VAL A 92 1.41 -8.04 -5.84
N ALA A 93 1.46 -8.51 -7.10
CA ALA A 93 0.39 -8.31 -8.07
C ALA A 93 -0.95 -8.93 -7.62
N LEU A 94 -0.92 -10.12 -7.02
CA LEU A 94 -2.11 -10.77 -6.45
C LEU A 94 -2.70 -9.99 -5.28
N GLY A 95 -1.86 -9.31 -4.49
CA GLY A 95 -2.31 -8.43 -3.42
C GLY A 95 -3.02 -7.18 -3.93
N ILE A 96 -2.60 -6.62 -5.07
CA ILE A 96 -3.21 -5.40 -5.65
C ILE A 96 -4.68 -5.62 -6.02
N VAL A 97 -5.08 -6.82 -6.46
CA VAL A 97 -6.45 -7.08 -6.92
C VAL A 97 -7.50 -6.89 -5.82
N PRO A 98 -7.45 -7.60 -4.67
CA PRO A 98 -8.39 -7.39 -3.58
C PRO A 98 -8.25 -5.99 -2.96
N ASP A 99 -7.04 -5.42 -2.96
CA ASP A 99 -6.78 -4.07 -2.44
C ASP A 99 -7.57 -3.02 -3.25
N ILE A 100 -7.39 -2.97 -4.57
CA ILE A 100 -8.19 -2.10 -5.46
C ILE A 100 -9.68 -2.41 -5.34
N GLY A 101 -10.07 -3.68 -5.19
CA GLY A 101 -11.46 -4.07 -4.97
C GLY A 101 -12.07 -3.42 -3.73
N ALA A 102 -11.34 -3.39 -2.61
CA ALA A 102 -11.74 -2.71 -1.40
C ALA A 102 -11.89 -1.20 -1.61
N GLU A 103 -10.94 -0.56 -2.30
CA GLU A 103 -10.98 0.90 -2.49
C GLU A 103 -12.10 1.32 -3.43
N VAL A 104 -12.47 0.47 -4.39
CA VAL A 104 -13.69 0.65 -5.19
C VAL A 104 -14.93 0.56 -4.31
N ILE A 105 -14.99 -0.40 -3.38
CA ILE A 105 -16.11 -0.50 -2.43
C ILE A 105 -16.21 0.76 -1.58
N PHE A 106 -15.11 1.22 -0.99
CA PHE A 106 -15.08 2.44 -0.19
C PHE A 106 -15.43 3.69 -1.01
N ALA A 107 -14.82 3.87 -2.19
CA ALA A 107 -15.01 5.09 -2.99
C ALA A 107 -16.40 5.20 -3.62
N PHE A 108 -16.94 4.08 -4.11
CA PHE A 108 -18.07 4.11 -5.03
C PHE A 108 -19.27 3.30 -4.59
N VAL A 109 -19.11 2.27 -3.76
CA VAL A 109 -20.24 1.42 -3.34
C VAL A 109 -20.83 1.88 -2.01
N ILE A 110 -20.01 1.99 -0.96
CA ILE A 110 -20.44 2.42 0.38
C ILE A 110 -21.21 3.75 0.35
N PRO A 111 -20.77 4.81 -0.35
CA PRO A 111 -21.48 6.08 -0.36
C PRO A 111 -22.92 6.00 -0.88
N HIS A 112 -23.26 4.97 -1.68
CA HIS A 112 -24.62 4.78 -2.21
C HIS A 112 -25.43 3.72 -1.46
N SER A 113 -24.81 2.98 -0.53
CA SER A 113 -25.46 1.85 0.16
C SER A 113 -26.71 2.27 0.97
N HIS A 114 -26.73 3.49 1.52
CA HIS A 114 -27.88 4.05 2.24
C HIS A 114 -29.14 4.21 1.37
N THR A 115 -28.99 4.30 0.04
CA THR A 115 -30.12 4.38 -0.90
C THR A 115 -30.80 3.03 -1.11
N ILE A 116 -30.07 1.94 -0.84
CA ILE A 116 -30.54 0.56 -0.99
C ILE A 116 -31.10 0.07 0.35
N ASP A 117 -30.41 0.41 1.44
CA ASP A 117 -30.73 -0.02 2.80
C ASP A 117 -30.65 1.16 3.78
N PRO A 118 -31.80 1.76 4.13
CA PRO A 118 -31.87 2.87 5.08
C PRO A 118 -31.40 2.51 6.49
N THR A 119 -31.30 1.22 6.84
CA THR A 119 -30.84 0.77 8.16
C THR A 119 -29.32 0.81 8.31
N LEU A 120 -28.59 1.04 7.20
CA LEU A 120 -27.13 1.03 7.11
C LEU A 120 -26.47 -0.33 7.42
N ALA A 121 -27.23 -1.41 7.61
CA ALA A 121 -26.67 -2.75 7.84
C ALA A 121 -25.81 -3.22 6.65
N THR A 122 -26.23 -2.88 5.42
CA THR A 122 -25.47 -3.13 4.20
C THR A 122 -24.14 -2.37 4.20
N MET A 123 -24.13 -1.11 4.63
CA MET A 123 -22.90 -0.33 4.76
C MET A 123 -21.92 -1.02 5.71
N GLN A 124 -22.38 -1.46 6.89
CA GLN A 124 -21.53 -2.12 7.88
C GLN A 124 -20.86 -3.38 7.32
N THR A 125 -21.64 -4.18 6.60
CA THR A 125 -21.15 -5.42 5.98
C THR A 125 -20.11 -5.12 4.90
N LEU A 126 -20.38 -4.11 4.07
CA LEU A 126 -19.44 -3.66 3.03
C LEU A 126 -18.15 -3.12 3.62
N GLU A 127 -18.21 -2.33 4.70
CA GLU A 127 -17.02 -1.83 5.39
C GLU A 127 -16.16 -2.99 5.93
N LEU A 128 -16.78 -3.99 6.55
CA LEU A 128 -16.06 -5.18 7.05
C LEU A 128 -15.40 -5.98 5.92
N ILE A 129 -16.13 -6.20 4.82
CA ILE A 129 -15.60 -6.87 3.63
C ILE A 129 -14.41 -6.07 3.08
N ALA A 130 -14.56 -4.77 2.90
CA ALA A 130 -13.52 -3.91 2.36
C ALA A 130 -12.26 -3.94 3.26
N VAL A 131 -12.41 -3.79 4.58
CA VAL A 131 -11.28 -3.90 5.53
C VAL A 131 -10.55 -5.24 5.41
N GLN A 132 -11.27 -6.35 5.23
CA GLN A 132 -10.62 -7.65 5.03
C GLN A 132 -9.92 -7.76 3.68
N LEU A 133 -10.49 -7.18 2.62
CA LEU A 133 -9.91 -7.19 1.29
C LEU A 133 -8.61 -6.36 1.21
N THR A 134 -8.62 -5.10 1.65
CA THR A 134 -7.41 -4.26 1.66
C THR A 134 -6.47 -4.62 2.80
N GLY A 135 -6.96 -4.52 4.05
CA GLY A 135 -6.14 -4.56 5.25
C GLY A 135 -5.55 -5.93 5.53
N THR A 136 -6.27 -7.02 5.21
CA THR A 136 -5.81 -8.40 5.45
C THR A 136 -5.27 -9.05 4.18
N LEU A 137 -6.11 -9.29 3.18
CA LEU A 137 -5.71 -10.11 2.03
C LEU A 137 -4.72 -9.38 1.12
N GLY A 138 -5.09 -8.19 0.63
CA GLY A 138 -4.26 -7.39 -0.26
C GLY A 138 -2.94 -7.03 0.38
N ASN A 139 -3.02 -6.40 1.55
CA ASN A 139 -1.85 -6.01 2.32
C ASN A 139 -0.99 -7.20 2.77
N GLY A 140 -1.58 -8.32 3.18
CA GLY A 140 -0.82 -9.52 3.53
C GLY A 140 0.00 -10.04 2.34
N LEU A 141 -0.64 -10.20 1.18
CA LEU A 141 0.00 -10.73 -0.02
C LEU A 141 1.14 -9.84 -0.52
N TYR A 142 0.91 -8.52 -0.67
CA TYR A 142 1.97 -7.64 -1.15
C TYR A 142 3.10 -7.44 -0.15
N ASN A 143 2.84 -7.57 1.16
CA ASN A 143 3.93 -7.49 2.15
C ASN A 143 4.79 -8.76 2.15
N ILE A 144 4.20 -9.94 1.99
CA ILE A 144 4.96 -11.19 1.83
C ILE A 144 5.81 -11.12 0.55
N GLY A 145 5.19 -10.72 -0.57
CA GLY A 145 5.89 -10.57 -1.85
C GLY A 145 7.01 -9.52 -1.78
N GLY A 146 6.71 -8.36 -1.19
CA GLY A 146 7.66 -7.27 -0.99
C GLY A 146 8.83 -7.65 -0.08
N LEU A 147 8.56 -8.33 1.04
CA LEU A 147 9.60 -8.86 1.93
C LEU A 147 10.51 -9.84 1.20
N LEU A 148 9.94 -10.77 0.44
CA LEU A 148 10.69 -11.73 -0.35
C LEU A 148 11.62 -11.01 -1.35
N LEU A 149 11.09 -10.05 -2.12
CA LEU A 149 11.88 -9.24 -3.04
C LEU A 149 12.98 -8.45 -2.30
N ASN A 150 12.68 -7.87 -1.14
CA ASN A 150 13.65 -7.12 -0.34
C ASN A 150 14.77 -8.01 0.18
N VAL A 151 14.47 -9.22 0.65
CA VAL A 151 15.48 -10.18 1.08
C VAL A 151 16.36 -10.60 -0.09
N LEU A 152 15.77 -10.85 -1.26
CA LEU A 152 16.52 -11.21 -2.46
C LEU A 152 17.45 -10.08 -2.96
N LEU A 153 17.16 -8.81 -2.68
CA LEU A 153 18.09 -7.70 -2.95
C LEU A 153 19.42 -7.84 -2.17
N LEU A 154 19.44 -8.55 -1.03
CA LEU A 154 20.67 -8.78 -0.27
C LEU A 154 21.68 -9.66 -1.02
N ASN A 155 21.23 -10.46 -1.99
CA ASN A 155 22.10 -11.25 -2.86
C ASN A 155 22.89 -10.37 -3.84
N ASN A 156 22.45 -9.13 -4.08
CA ASN A 156 23.20 -8.17 -4.88
C ASN A 156 24.20 -7.39 -4.03
N GLN A 157 25.44 -7.85 -4.02
CA GLN A 157 26.53 -7.25 -3.22
C GLN A 157 26.90 -5.82 -3.62
N ARG A 158 26.46 -5.34 -4.80
CA ARG A 158 26.71 -3.96 -5.26
C ARG A 158 25.80 -2.95 -4.55
N LEU A 159 24.67 -3.40 -3.99
CA LEU A 159 23.72 -2.52 -3.31
C LEU A 159 24.21 -2.12 -1.90
N PRO A 160 23.88 -0.90 -1.44
CA PRO A 160 24.19 -0.48 -0.08
C PRO A 160 23.38 -1.29 0.94
N ARG A 161 23.99 -2.34 1.53
CA ARG A 161 23.32 -3.30 2.43
C ARG A 161 22.49 -2.66 3.54
N LYS A 162 23.01 -1.62 4.19
CA LYS A 162 22.27 -0.91 5.26
C LYS A 162 20.93 -0.36 4.77
N LEU A 163 20.91 0.20 3.56
CA LEU A 163 19.69 0.73 2.95
C LEU A 163 18.70 -0.38 2.58
N ILE A 164 19.18 -1.53 2.12
CA ILE A 164 18.31 -2.68 1.82
C ILE A 164 17.72 -3.25 3.11
N LEU A 165 18.52 -3.40 4.16
CA LEU A 165 18.07 -3.87 5.48
C LEU A 165 17.05 -2.92 6.12
N MET A 166 17.17 -1.61 5.90
CA MET A 166 16.19 -0.63 6.36
C MET A 166 14.78 -0.84 5.78
N GLY A 167 14.63 -1.55 4.65
CA GLY A 167 13.29 -1.85 4.12
C GLY A 167 12.55 -2.95 4.88
N ILE A 168 13.29 -3.87 5.52
CA ILE A 168 12.75 -5.07 6.19
C ILE A 168 11.67 -4.73 7.24
N PRO A 169 11.87 -3.76 8.15
CA PRO A 169 10.86 -3.42 9.14
C PRO A 169 9.52 -2.97 8.54
N GLY A 170 9.53 -2.27 7.40
CA GLY A 170 8.30 -1.82 6.73
C GLY A 170 7.37 -2.97 6.38
N TRP A 171 7.92 -4.07 5.86
CA TRP A 171 7.15 -5.26 5.51
C TRP A 171 6.61 -5.99 6.75
N PHE A 172 7.36 -6.01 7.85
CA PHE A 172 6.85 -6.56 9.12
C PHE A 172 5.69 -5.74 9.67
N PHE A 173 5.78 -4.40 9.62
CA PHE A 173 4.65 -3.55 10.01
C PHE A 173 3.41 -3.84 9.18
N GLY A 174 3.56 -3.99 7.86
CA GLY A 174 2.44 -4.37 6.99
C GLY A 174 1.92 -5.79 7.27
N PHE A 175 2.77 -6.76 7.58
CA PHE A 175 2.31 -8.09 7.96
C PHE A 175 1.51 -8.09 9.28
N VAL A 176 1.99 -7.35 10.29
CA VAL A 176 1.26 -7.20 11.57
C VAL A 176 -0.04 -6.44 11.38
N LEU A 177 -0.07 -5.41 10.51
CA LEU A 177 -1.33 -4.77 10.07
C LEU A 177 -2.32 -5.80 9.53
N SER A 178 -1.86 -6.74 8.69
CA SER A 178 -2.72 -7.78 8.12
C SER A 178 -3.37 -8.65 9.18
N ILE A 179 -2.60 -9.05 10.18
CA ILE A 179 -3.09 -9.80 11.34
C ILE A 179 -4.07 -8.97 12.15
N ALA A 180 -3.74 -7.70 12.42
CA ALA A 180 -4.61 -6.80 13.17
C ALA A 180 -5.97 -6.60 12.49
N CYS A 181 -5.99 -6.40 11.17
CA CYS A 181 -7.22 -6.34 10.39
C CYS A 181 -7.99 -7.67 10.43
N ALA A 182 -7.31 -8.81 10.32
CA ALA A 182 -7.96 -10.13 10.36
C ALA A 182 -8.65 -10.37 11.71
N MET A 183 -8.04 -9.89 12.79
CA MET A 183 -8.56 -9.98 14.15
C MET A 183 -9.51 -8.83 14.52
N GLN A 184 -9.80 -7.91 13.59
CA GLN A 184 -10.61 -6.71 13.83
C GLN A 184 -10.07 -5.82 14.96
N ALA A 185 -8.75 -5.86 15.22
CA ALA A 185 -8.06 -5.01 16.17
C ALA A 185 -7.74 -3.64 15.52
N LEU A 186 -8.78 -2.84 15.26
CA LEU A 186 -8.71 -1.66 14.40
C LEU A 186 -7.75 -0.57 14.89
N ASP A 187 -7.59 -0.39 16.20
CA ASP A 187 -6.61 0.58 16.75
C ASP A 187 -5.17 0.12 16.48
N THR A 188 -4.92 -1.18 16.63
CA THR A 188 -3.63 -1.77 16.29
C THR A 188 -3.37 -1.66 14.78
N ALA A 189 -4.39 -1.91 13.95
CA ALA A 189 -4.30 -1.74 12.52
C ALA A 189 -3.93 -0.29 12.16
N LYS A 190 -4.63 0.72 12.70
CA LYS A 190 -4.30 2.14 12.49
C LYS A 190 -2.84 2.47 12.79
N PHE A 191 -2.33 1.99 13.92
CA PHE A 191 -0.94 2.22 14.32
C PHE A 191 0.05 1.64 13.30
N PHE A 192 -0.16 0.38 12.88
CA PHE A 192 0.72 -0.27 11.91
C PHE A 192 0.58 0.28 10.49
N THR A 193 -0.61 0.76 10.10
CA THR A 193 -0.79 1.53 8.86
C THR A 193 0.07 2.79 8.89
N ALA A 194 -0.05 3.61 9.94
CA ALA A 194 0.72 4.85 10.03
C ALA A 194 2.24 4.60 10.04
N THR A 195 2.69 3.67 10.88
CA THR A 195 4.12 3.35 11.03
C THR A 195 4.69 2.70 9.77
N GLY A 196 3.99 1.69 9.23
CA GLY A 196 4.41 0.97 8.04
C GLY A 196 4.49 1.85 6.80
N MET A 197 3.51 2.73 6.61
CA MET A 197 3.45 3.64 5.46
C MET A 197 4.55 4.70 5.50
N VAL A 198 4.75 5.35 6.65
CA VAL A 198 5.83 6.36 6.81
C VAL A 198 7.19 5.70 6.58
N TRP A 199 7.41 4.54 7.19
CA TRP A 199 8.67 3.82 7.07
C TRP A 199 8.96 3.39 5.63
N SER A 200 7.98 2.76 4.98
CA SER A 200 8.10 2.27 3.60
C SER A 200 8.30 3.42 2.62
N THR A 201 7.57 4.52 2.77
CA THR A 201 7.71 5.71 1.92
C THR A 201 9.11 6.34 2.07
N ALA A 202 9.61 6.47 3.30
CA ALA A 202 10.96 6.98 3.56
C ALA A 202 12.04 6.08 2.95
N TRP A 203 11.87 4.75 3.05
CA TRP A 203 12.78 3.78 2.43
C TRP A 203 12.75 3.85 0.90
N MET A 204 11.57 3.93 0.28
CA MET A 204 11.41 4.08 -1.17
C MET A 204 12.03 5.39 -1.67
N PHE A 205 11.90 6.48 -0.90
CA PHE A 205 12.58 7.73 -1.19
C PHE A 205 14.11 7.59 -1.11
N ALA A 206 14.63 6.92 -0.07
CA ALA A 206 16.06 6.69 0.06
C ALA A 206 16.62 5.84 -1.10
N LEU A 207 15.91 4.80 -1.55
CA LEU A 207 16.26 4.04 -2.76
C LEU A 207 16.22 4.90 -4.02
N THR A 208 15.21 5.76 -4.14
CA THR A 208 15.07 6.72 -5.23
C THR A 208 16.31 7.61 -5.34
N ILE A 209 16.82 8.12 -4.23
CA ILE A 209 17.98 9.03 -4.25
C ILE A 209 19.33 8.29 -4.35
N LYS A 210 19.45 7.07 -3.81
CA LYS A 210 20.76 6.39 -3.69
C LYS A 210 21.01 5.28 -4.70
N VAL A 211 19.96 4.58 -5.15
CA VAL A 211 20.10 3.39 -6.01
C VAL A 211 19.77 3.73 -7.46
N PHE A 212 18.60 4.31 -7.73
CA PHE A 212 18.14 4.55 -9.10
C PHE A 212 19.01 5.49 -9.96
N PRO A 213 19.71 6.52 -9.41
CA PRO A 213 20.65 7.32 -10.21
C PRO A 213 21.87 6.53 -10.69
N ARG A 214 22.13 5.37 -10.09
CA ARG A 214 23.28 4.49 -10.35
C ARG A 214 22.82 3.15 -10.93
N ALA A 215 21.61 3.10 -11.48
CA ALA A 215 20.98 1.85 -11.93
C ALA A 215 21.89 1.01 -12.85
N ASN A 216 22.55 1.63 -13.83
CA ASN A 216 23.43 0.91 -14.78
C ASN A 216 24.64 0.23 -14.12
N GLN A 217 25.09 0.73 -12.97
CA GLN A 217 26.24 0.17 -12.24
C GLN A 217 25.82 -0.92 -11.25
N LEU A 218 24.59 -0.83 -10.73
CA LEU A 218 24.10 -1.65 -9.63
C LEU A 218 23.22 -2.82 -10.07
N LYS A 219 22.74 -2.83 -11.32
CA LYS A 219 21.98 -3.94 -11.90
C LYS A 219 22.80 -5.23 -11.95
N VAL A 220 22.10 -6.36 -11.95
CA VAL A 220 22.66 -7.70 -12.06
C VAL A 220 21.96 -8.46 -13.18
N ASP A 221 22.75 -9.11 -14.05
CA ASP A 221 22.27 -9.90 -15.20
C ASP A 221 22.58 -11.40 -15.03
N TYR A 222 22.51 -11.90 -13.80
CA TYR A 222 22.60 -13.34 -13.52
C TYR A 222 21.22 -13.97 -13.63
#